data_AF-A0AAD7S2E3-F1
#
_entry.id   AF-A0AAD7S2E3-F1
#
_cell.length_a   1.000
_cell.length_b   1.000
_cell.length_c   1.000
_cell.angle_alpha   90.00
_cell.angle_beta   90.00
_cell.angle_gamma   90.00
#
_symmetry.space_group_name_H-M   'P 1'
#
loop_
_entity.id
_entity.type
_entity.pdbx_description
1 polymer ?
#
loop_
_entity_poly.entity_id
_entity_poly.type
_entity_poly.pdbx_seq_one_letter_code
_entity_poly.pdbx_strand_id
1 'polypeptide(L)'
;MEILGSTFDDSVFEESRDKISIPLPSYNAKFCEPEWFCESITTEDELEKQKNFKFRADLAYNRKDYQKALTRCFGGQARCYCYLGRRDQALEIIDKLRKEATNTCHLTCVLNLELAIHSHFRDLHEEILALQHLISLHPYNPWHWKKLAECYVRLLQSPSAASCSSNVQRQVDAGGLDCGQSDITGACGVKHQINGRAQDQHTEEREGAWLKACVCFVRTRLILTMLRLQQASFVLESSEKAMLEADEALQRLEPQEKTLQLITEVMGKDLVAEKMREDNQDGESLVGLRISDFEEK
;
A
#
# COMPACT_ATOMS: atom_id res chain seq x y z
N MET A 1 43.51 0.52 -6.86
CA MET A 1 42.37 0.00 -6.07
C MET A 1 41.78 1.21 -5.37
N GLU A 2 40.94 1.95 -6.11
CA GLU A 2 40.27 3.15 -5.62
C GLU A 2 38.96 2.69 -5.00
N ILE A 3 38.86 2.84 -3.68
CA ILE A 3 37.69 2.47 -2.91
C ILE A 3 36.67 3.61 -3.09
N LEU A 4 35.54 3.24 -3.66
CA LEU A 4 34.40 4.10 -3.96
C LEU A 4 33.96 4.92 -2.73
N GLY A 5 33.86 6.23 -2.91
CA GLY A 5 32.77 7.04 -2.34
C GLY A 5 32.83 7.48 -0.88
N SER A 6 33.95 7.29 -0.16
CA SER A 6 34.09 7.70 1.25
C SER A 6 35.17 8.77 1.49
N THR A 7 35.37 9.70 0.56
CA THR A 7 36.02 10.96 0.93
C THR A 7 34.99 11.79 1.69
N PHE A 8 34.86 11.48 2.99
CA PHE A 8 34.21 12.38 3.93
C PHE A 8 34.87 13.75 3.76
N ASP A 9 34.05 14.77 3.57
CA ASP A 9 34.55 16.13 3.35
C ASP A 9 35.15 16.64 4.66
N ASP A 10 36.46 16.47 4.82
CA ASP A 10 37.22 16.91 5.99
C ASP A 10 37.11 18.44 6.20
N SER A 11 36.58 19.19 5.23
CA SER A 11 36.26 20.62 5.39
C SER A 11 35.17 20.89 6.44
N VAL A 12 34.41 19.88 6.87
CA VAL A 12 33.48 19.99 8.01
C VAL A 12 34.22 20.13 9.35
N PHE A 13 35.44 19.58 9.45
CA PHE A 13 36.28 19.63 10.65
C PHE A 13 37.43 20.64 10.54
N GLU A 14 37.58 21.32 9.40
CA GLU A 14 38.47 22.46 9.26
C GLU A 14 38.08 23.58 10.24
N GLU A 15 39.08 24.25 10.82
CA GLU A 15 38.83 25.44 11.65
C GLU A 15 37.94 26.41 10.88
N SER A 16 36.89 26.90 11.54
CA SER A 16 35.91 27.77 10.92
C SER A 16 36.62 28.93 10.25
N ARG A 17 36.56 29.01 8.91
CA ARG A 17 37.07 30.16 8.16
C ARG A 17 36.54 31.42 8.82
N ASP A 18 37.40 32.41 9.06
CA ASP A 18 36.99 33.72 9.55
C ASP A 18 35.80 34.18 8.73
N LYS A 19 34.61 34.15 9.35
CA LYS A 19 33.37 34.49 8.67
C LYS A 19 33.50 35.97 8.36
N ILE A 20 33.84 36.29 7.11
CA ILE A 20 33.68 37.64 6.58
C ILE A 20 32.19 37.93 6.79
N SER A 21 31.90 38.81 7.75
CA SER A 21 30.55 39.27 8.01
C SER A 21 30.13 40.11 6.81
N ILE A 22 29.70 39.42 5.75
CA ILE A 22 29.06 40.06 4.62
C ILE A 22 27.69 40.48 5.14
N PRO A 23 27.34 41.78 5.12
CA PRO A 23 26.00 42.22 5.45
C PRO A 23 25.06 41.53 4.46
N LEU A 24 24.28 40.56 4.94
CA LEU A 24 23.23 39.98 4.13
C LEU A 24 22.24 41.12 3.81
N PRO A 25 21.80 41.27 2.56
CA PRO A 25 20.73 42.22 2.26
C PRO A 25 19.53 41.89 3.15
N SER A 26 18.85 42.93 3.64
CA SER A 26 17.69 42.74 4.52
C SER A 26 16.65 41.86 3.82
N TYR A 27 16.43 40.66 4.36
CA TYR A 27 15.41 39.76 3.84
C TYR A 27 14.03 40.27 4.26
N ASN A 28 13.28 40.81 3.31
CA ASN A 28 11.88 41.11 3.48
C ASN A 28 11.06 39.89 3.03
N ALA A 29 10.53 39.14 4.00
CA ALA A 29 9.61 38.05 3.70
C ALA A 29 8.39 38.60 2.93
N LYS A 30 8.00 37.93 1.85
CA LYS A 30 6.78 38.29 1.12
C LYS A 30 5.57 38.01 2.01
N PHE A 31 4.80 39.05 2.33
CA PHE A 31 3.49 38.87 2.96
C PHE A 31 2.51 38.39 1.89
N CYS A 32 1.89 37.24 2.12
CA CYS A 32 0.93 36.66 1.19
C CYS A 32 -0.43 36.58 1.88
N GLU A 33 -1.41 37.34 1.38
CA GLU A 33 -2.78 37.29 1.89
C GLU A 33 -3.41 35.91 1.68
N PRO A 34 -4.40 35.48 2.50
CA PRO A 34 -5.15 34.26 2.24
C PRO A 34 -5.71 34.25 0.81
N GLU A 35 -5.56 33.11 0.12
CA GLU A 35 -6.01 32.95 -1.27
C GLU A 35 -5.39 33.92 -2.29
N TRP A 36 -4.22 34.52 -2.00
CA TRP A 36 -3.49 35.41 -2.93
C TRP A 36 -3.33 34.84 -4.35
N PHE A 37 -3.23 33.51 -4.45
CA PHE A 37 -3.10 32.79 -5.72
C PHE A 37 -4.41 32.72 -6.54
N CYS A 38 -5.55 33.21 -6.04
CA CYS A 38 -6.84 33.18 -6.74
C CYS A 38 -7.05 34.35 -7.73
N GLU A 39 -6.26 35.43 -7.62
CA GLU A 39 -6.38 36.62 -8.46
C GLU A 39 -5.88 36.42 -9.90
N SER A 40 -6.31 37.25 -10.86
CA SER A 40 -5.84 37.13 -12.25
C SER A 40 -4.31 37.30 -12.33
N ILE A 41 -3.62 36.25 -12.77
CA ILE A 41 -2.16 36.21 -12.86
C ILE A 41 -1.74 37.09 -14.03
N THR A 42 -1.03 38.18 -13.75
CA THR A 42 -0.44 39.07 -14.75
C THR A 42 1.04 38.78 -15.01
N THR A 43 1.62 37.78 -14.33
CA THR A 43 3.04 37.45 -14.45
C THR A 43 3.29 36.69 -15.75
N GLU A 44 4.42 36.96 -16.41
CA GLU A 44 4.80 36.28 -17.66
C GLU A 44 5.48 34.93 -17.39
N ASP A 45 6.00 34.72 -16.16
CA ASP A 45 6.72 33.50 -15.77
C ASP A 45 5.80 32.25 -15.76
N GLU A 46 6.08 31.34 -16.69
CA GLU A 46 5.35 30.07 -16.83
C GLU A 46 5.46 29.16 -15.60
N LEU A 47 6.59 29.18 -14.88
CA LEU A 47 6.75 28.37 -13.67
C LEU A 47 5.89 28.91 -12.53
N GLU A 48 5.78 30.24 -12.42
CA GLU A 48 4.91 30.90 -11.45
C GLU A 48 3.43 30.68 -11.78
N LYS A 49 3.05 30.73 -13.06
CA LYS A 49 1.71 30.33 -13.52
C LYS A 49 1.39 28.89 -13.12
N GLN A 50 2.30 27.96 -13.37
CA GLN A 50 2.13 26.55 -13.02
C GLN A 50 1.95 26.35 -11.51
N LYS A 51 2.74 27.03 -10.68
CA LYS A 51 2.59 27.00 -9.20
C LYS A 51 1.23 27.52 -8.75
N ASN A 52 0.77 28.63 -9.31
CA ASN A 52 -0.56 29.17 -9.00
C ASN A 52 -1.69 28.21 -9.41
N PHE A 53 -1.61 27.59 -10.58
CA PHE A 53 -2.58 26.57 -10.99
C PHE A 53 -2.61 25.37 -10.03
N LYS A 54 -1.43 24.92 -9.57
CA LYS A 54 -1.33 23.89 -8.53
C LYS A 54 -2.05 24.32 -7.25
N PHE A 55 -1.77 25.50 -6.70
CA PHE A 55 -2.42 26.00 -5.49
C PHE A 55 -3.95 26.10 -5.63
N ARG A 56 -4.43 26.58 -6.78
CA ARG A 56 -5.88 26.64 -7.07
C ARG A 56 -6.53 25.27 -7.12
N ALA A 57 -5.82 24.28 -7.68
CA ALA A 57 -6.32 22.92 -7.75
C ALA A 57 -6.34 22.29 -6.36
N ASP A 58 -5.29 22.48 -5.55
CA ASP A 58 -5.21 22.00 -4.17
C ASP A 58 -6.33 22.62 -3.32
N LEU A 59 -6.61 23.93 -3.49
CA LEU A 59 -7.74 24.59 -2.84
C LEU A 59 -9.10 24.00 -3.28
N ALA A 60 -9.30 23.77 -4.58
CA ALA A 60 -10.53 23.16 -5.08
C ALA A 60 -10.70 21.73 -4.55
N TYR A 61 -9.62 20.95 -4.51
CA TYR A 61 -9.59 19.60 -3.95
C TYR A 61 -9.97 19.61 -2.46
N ASN A 62 -9.40 20.52 -1.66
CA ASN A 62 -9.73 20.67 -0.24
C ASN A 62 -11.19 21.08 -0.02
N ARG A 63 -11.77 21.85 -0.94
CA ARG A 63 -13.20 22.20 -0.98
C ARG A 63 -14.10 21.07 -1.52
N LYS A 64 -13.52 19.90 -1.87
CA LYS A 64 -14.19 18.73 -2.48
C LYS A 64 -14.81 19.01 -3.85
N ASP A 65 -14.38 20.07 -4.53
CA ASP A 65 -14.75 20.34 -5.93
C ASP A 65 -13.76 19.66 -6.87
N TYR A 66 -13.88 18.33 -6.97
CA TYR A 66 -12.92 17.49 -7.69
C TYR A 66 -12.94 17.71 -9.20
N GLN A 67 -14.09 18.12 -9.78
CA GLN A 67 -14.17 18.44 -11.20
C GLN A 67 -13.32 19.68 -11.52
N LYS A 68 -13.44 20.72 -10.70
CA LYS A 68 -12.64 21.94 -10.86
C LYS A 68 -11.16 21.70 -10.59
N ALA A 69 -10.82 20.85 -9.61
CA ALA A 69 -9.44 20.47 -9.33
C ALA A 69 -8.79 19.73 -10.52
N LEU A 70 -9.52 18.81 -11.16
CA LEU A 70 -9.03 18.00 -12.28
C LEU A 70 -8.57 18.84 -13.48
N THR A 71 -9.30 19.92 -13.77
CA THR A 71 -8.98 20.82 -14.91
C THR A 71 -7.69 21.61 -14.74
N ARG A 72 -7.12 21.69 -13.53
CA ARG A 72 -6.07 22.65 -13.17
C ARG A 72 -4.75 22.03 -12.72
N CYS A 73 -4.72 20.77 -12.31
CA CYS A 73 -3.49 20.13 -11.82
C CYS A 73 -3.33 18.71 -12.35
N PHE A 74 -2.22 18.47 -13.05
CA PHE A 74 -1.81 17.15 -13.53
C PHE A 74 -1.35 16.23 -12.40
N GLY A 75 -0.66 16.75 -11.38
CA GLY A 75 -0.10 15.95 -10.29
C GLY A 75 -1.13 15.37 -9.32
N GLY A 76 -2.36 15.90 -9.30
CA GLY A 76 -3.46 15.46 -8.43
C GLY A 76 -4.57 14.68 -9.15
N GLN A 77 -4.42 14.39 -10.45
CA GLN A 77 -5.51 13.86 -11.27
C GLN A 77 -6.02 12.50 -10.80
N ALA A 78 -5.13 11.57 -10.48
CA ALA A 78 -5.52 10.23 -10.01
C ALA A 78 -6.35 10.31 -8.71
N ARG A 79 -5.98 11.20 -7.77
CA ARG A 79 -6.77 11.45 -6.56
C ARG A 79 -8.16 12.00 -6.90
N CYS A 80 -8.22 12.99 -7.80
CA CYS A 80 -9.50 13.57 -8.23
C CYS A 80 -10.40 12.52 -8.89
N TYR A 81 -9.87 11.71 -9.81
CA TYR A 81 -10.61 10.62 -10.46
C TYR A 81 -11.10 9.57 -9.44
N CYS A 82 -10.28 9.25 -8.45
CA CYS A 82 -10.65 8.35 -7.35
C CYS A 82 -11.90 8.85 -6.61
N TYR A 83 -11.90 10.10 -6.13
CA TYR A 83 -13.05 10.68 -5.41
C TYR A 83 -14.28 10.91 -6.29
N LEU A 84 -14.09 11.03 -7.61
CA LEU A 84 -15.20 11.09 -8.57
C LEU A 84 -15.76 9.71 -8.93
N GLY A 85 -15.24 8.62 -8.34
CA GLY A 85 -15.66 7.25 -8.63
C GLY A 85 -15.20 6.72 -9.99
N ARG A 86 -14.27 7.42 -10.67
CA ARG A 86 -13.78 7.08 -12.00
C ARG A 86 -12.52 6.22 -11.91
N ARG A 87 -12.71 4.95 -11.53
CA ARG A 87 -11.62 4.00 -11.25
C ARG A 87 -10.63 3.87 -12.40
N ASP A 88 -11.12 3.59 -13.61
CA ASP A 88 -10.24 3.30 -14.76
C ASP A 88 -9.36 4.49 -15.14
N GLN A 89 -9.91 5.71 -15.09
CA GLN A 89 -9.14 6.93 -15.35
C GLN A 89 -8.09 7.18 -14.27
N ALA A 90 -8.38 6.84 -13.00
CA ALA A 90 -7.39 6.94 -11.94
C ALA A 90 -6.21 5.98 -12.18
N LEU A 91 -6.51 4.74 -12.58
CA LEU A 91 -5.49 3.72 -12.88
C LEU A 91 -4.69 4.05 -14.14
N GLU A 92 -5.31 4.63 -15.18
CA GLU A 92 -4.58 5.09 -16.37
C GLU A 92 -3.52 6.16 -16.01
N ILE A 93 -3.82 7.04 -15.05
CA ILE A 93 -2.85 8.01 -14.55
C ILE A 93 -1.74 7.31 -13.75
N ILE A 94 -2.07 6.29 -12.93
CA ILE A 94 -1.07 5.49 -12.22
C ILE A 94 -0.09 4.85 -13.19
N ASP A 95 -0.56 4.24 -14.28
CA ASP A 95 0.30 3.59 -15.27
C ASP A 95 1.25 4.57 -15.96
N LYS A 96 0.79 5.80 -16.22
CA LYS A 96 1.65 6.87 -16.76
C LYS A 96 2.72 7.26 -15.75
N LEU A 97 2.33 7.53 -14.51
CA LEU A 97 3.26 7.92 -13.44
C LEU A 97 4.28 6.81 -13.14
N ARG A 98 3.89 5.54 -13.22
CA ARG A 98 4.78 4.40 -13.05
C ARG A 98 5.87 4.36 -14.12
N LYS A 99 5.54 4.65 -15.38
CA LYS A 99 6.50 4.73 -16.49
C LYS A 99 7.45 5.91 -16.38
N GLU A 100 7.02 6.98 -15.73
CA GLU A 100 7.80 8.20 -15.50
C GLU A 100 8.63 8.15 -14.20
N ALA A 101 8.47 7.12 -13.37
CA ALA A 101 9.25 6.95 -12.15
C ALA A 101 10.72 6.70 -12.50
N THR A 102 11.63 7.45 -11.87
CA THR A 102 13.08 7.40 -12.15
C THR A 102 13.90 6.81 -11.01
N ASN A 103 13.33 6.77 -9.81
CA ASN A 103 13.97 6.27 -8.60
C ASN A 103 12.94 5.58 -7.68
N THR A 104 13.43 4.92 -6.64
CA THR A 104 12.60 4.21 -5.64
C THR A 104 11.62 5.12 -4.93
N CYS A 105 12.00 6.37 -4.63
CA CYS A 105 11.12 7.35 -4.00
C CYS A 105 9.90 7.69 -4.88
N HIS A 106 10.11 7.96 -6.18
CA HIS A 106 9.04 8.22 -7.13
C HIS A 106 8.10 7.02 -7.23
N LEU A 107 8.66 5.82 -7.37
CA LEU A 107 7.88 4.59 -7.45
C LEU A 107 7.06 4.35 -6.16
N THR A 108 7.64 4.66 -5.00
CA THR A 108 6.96 4.56 -3.70
C THR A 108 5.78 5.51 -3.60
N CYS A 109 5.91 6.74 -4.10
CA CYS A 109 4.79 7.67 -4.18
C CYS A 109 3.67 7.15 -5.08
N VAL A 110 4.02 6.55 -6.23
CA VAL A 110 3.05 5.96 -7.17
C VAL A 110 2.33 4.77 -6.54
N LEU A 111 3.06 3.83 -5.93
CA LEU A 111 2.49 2.66 -5.26
C LEU A 111 1.59 3.05 -4.07
N ASN A 112 1.96 4.07 -3.29
CA ASN A 112 1.09 4.58 -2.22
C ASN A 112 -0.21 5.19 -2.76
N LEU A 113 -0.16 5.83 -3.93
CA LEU A 113 -1.33 6.39 -4.58
C LEU A 113 -2.24 5.30 -5.14
N GLU A 114 -1.66 4.29 -5.79
CA GLU A 114 -2.34 3.08 -6.24
C GLU A 114 -3.03 2.36 -5.07
N LEU A 115 -2.31 2.14 -3.96
CA LEU A 115 -2.85 1.58 -2.72
C LEU A 115 -4.08 2.35 -2.21
N ALA A 116 -4.00 3.68 -2.19
CA ALA A 116 -5.11 4.53 -1.77
C ALA A 116 -6.33 4.42 -2.70
N ILE A 117 -6.11 4.25 -4.02
CA ILE A 117 -7.16 4.04 -5.01
C ILE A 117 -7.85 2.69 -4.77
N HIS A 118 -7.09 1.59 -4.68
CA HIS A 118 -7.67 0.26 -4.44
C HIS A 118 -8.43 0.18 -3.12
N SER A 119 -7.89 0.77 -2.05
CA SER A 119 -8.57 0.86 -0.75
C SER A 119 -9.89 1.64 -0.82
N HIS A 120 -9.94 2.73 -1.59
CA HIS A 120 -11.16 3.52 -1.83
C HIS A 120 -12.23 2.70 -2.57
N PHE A 121 -11.84 1.92 -3.58
CA PHE A 121 -12.74 1.06 -4.35
C PHE A 121 -12.97 -0.33 -3.73
N ARG A 122 -12.44 -0.58 -2.52
CA ARG A 122 -12.56 -1.86 -1.79
C ARG A 122 -12.02 -3.06 -2.57
N ASP A 123 -11.02 -2.84 -3.41
CA ASP A 123 -10.34 -3.91 -4.14
C ASP A 123 -9.21 -4.49 -3.28
N LEU A 124 -9.57 -5.49 -2.47
CA LEU A 124 -8.65 -6.08 -1.50
C LEU A 124 -7.48 -6.81 -2.15
N HIS A 125 -7.68 -7.41 -3.33
CA HIS A 125 -6.63 -8.15 -4.04
C HIS A 125 -5.53 -7.20 -4.50
N GLU A 126 -5.90 -6.13 -5.19
CA GLU A 126 -4.94 -5.14 -5.65
C GLU A 126 -4.32 -4.33 -4.49
N GLU A 127 -5.06 -4.13 -3.40
CA GLU A 127 -4.52 -3.54 -2.16
C GLU A 127 -3.36 -4.39 -1.59
N ILE A 128 -3.52 -5.71 -1.58
CA ILE A 128 -2.49 -6.66 -1.15
C ILE A 128 -1.27 -6.59 -2.08
N LEU A 129 -1.47 -6.65 -3.40
CA LEU A 129 -0.37 -6.58 -4.38
C LEU A 129 0.43 -5.28 -4.26
N ALA A 130 -0.25 -4.14 -4.13
CA ALA A 130 0.41 -2.85 -3.96
C ALA A 130 1.27 -2.81 -2.67
N LEU A 131 0.77 -3.39 -1.57
CA LEU A 131 1.51 -3.50 -0.31
C LEU A 131 2.70 -4.46 -0.41
N GLN A 132 2.56 -5.58 -1.11
CA GLN A 132 3.67 -6.52 -1.36
C GLN A 132 4.79 -5.86 -2.17
N HIS A 133 4.45 -5.05 -3.19
CA HIS A 133 5.43 -4.25 -3.91
C HIS A 133 6.10 -3.19 -3.02
N LEU A 134 5.33 -2.50 -2.17
CA LEU A 134 5.88 -1.52 -1.21
C LEU A 134 6.84 -2.18 -0.21
N ILE A 135 6.55 -3.38 0.27
CA ILE A 135 7.43 -4.16 1.16
C ILE A 135 8.66 -4.69 0.43
N SER A 136 8.52 -4.97 -0.87
CA SER A 136 9.65 -5.37 -1.70
C SER A 136 10.67 -4.24 -1.80
N LEU A 137 10.20 -2.99 -1.98
CA LEU A 137 11.03 -1.79 -1.99
C LEU A 137 11.51 -1.36 -0.60
N HIS A 138 10.66 -1.48 0.43
CA HIS A 138 10.89 -0.98 1.78
C HIS A 138 10.72 -2.08 2.83
N PRO A 139 11.62 -3.08 2.85
CA PRO A 139 11.49 -4.26 3.71
C PRO A 139 11.49 -3.94 5.21
N TYR A 140 12.03 -2.79 5.59
CA TYR A 140 12.18 -2.34 6.97
C TYR A 140 11.14 -1.30 7.40
N ASN A 141 10.13 -1.03 6.56
CA ASN A 141 9.04 -0.14 6.93
C ASN A 141 7.92 -0.90 7.66
N PRO A 142 7.74 -0.72 8.98
CA PRO A 142 6.79 -1.50 9.77
C PRO A 142 5.33 -1.23 9.38
N TRP A 143 5.03 -0.06 8.83
CA TRP A 143 3.66 0.35 8.52
C TRP A 143 3.09 -0.38 7.30
N HIS A 144 3.93 -0.70 6.31
CA HIS A 144 3.50 -1.50 5.17
C HIS A 144 3.18 -2.95 5.59
N TRP A 145 4.05 -3.55 6.42
CA TRP A 145 3.81 -4.87 7.00
C TRP A 145 2.52 -4.92 7.82
N LYS A 146 2.29 -3.93 8.68
CA LYS A 146 1.06 -3.84 9.47
C LYS A 146 -0.19 -3.78 8.60
N LYS A 147 -0.20 -2.88 7.60
CA LYS A 147 -1.33 -2.74 6.67
C LYS A 147 -1.57 -4.02 5.86
N LEU A 148 -0.51 -4.71 5.46
CA LEU A 148 -0.63 -5.98 4.75
C LEU A 148 -1.24 -7.07 5.63
N ALA A 149 -0.84 -7.14 6.91
CA ALA A 149 -1.44 -8.04 7.88
C ALA A 149 -2.95 -7.78 8.04
N GLU A 150 -3.34 -6.50 8.15
CA GLU A 150 -4.75 -6.09 8.21
C GLU A 150 -5.53 -6.46 6.94
N CYS A 151 -4.91 -6.42 5.75
CA CYS A 151 -5.52 -6.90 4.52
C CYS A 151 -5.80 -8.40 4.56
N TYR A 152 -4.83 -9.20 5.01
CA TYR A 152 -5.03 -10.64 5.16
C TYR A 152 -6.10 -10.99 6.21
N VAL A 153 -6.17 -10.25 7.32
CA VAL A 153 -7.26 -10.42 8.29
C VAL A 153 -8.63 -10.09 7.67
N ARG A 154 -8.75 -9.02 6.88
CA ARG A 154 -9.98 -8.72 6.13
C ARG A 154 -10.35 -9.83 5.14
N LEU A 155 -9.35 -10.43 4.50
CA LEU A 155 -9.55 -11.55 3.58
C LEU A 155 -10.12 -12.77 4.34
N LEU A 156 -9.59 -13.09 5.52
CA LEU A 156 -10.07 -14.19 6.37
C LEU A 156 -11.52 -14.00 6.88
N GLN A 157 -11.94 -12.74 7.04
CA GLN A 157 -13.26 -12.36 7.52
C GLN A 157 -14.30 -12.22 6.39
N SER A 158 -13.87 -12.18 5.13
CA SER A 158 -14.77 -12.02 4.00
C SER A 158 -15.60 -13.29 3.82
N PRO A 159 -16.94 -13.22 3.86
CA PRO A 159 -17.77 -14.40 3.63
C PRO A 159 -17.57 -14.87 2.19
N SER A 160 -17.12 -16.12 2.04
CA SER A 160 -17.08 -16.79 0.75
C SER A 160 -18.44 -16.66 0.05
N ALA A 161 -18.45 -16.32 -1.23
CA ALA A 161 -19.65 -16.07 -2.04
C ALA A 161 -20.52 -17.33 -2.30
N ALA A 162 -20.56 -18.25 -1.35
CA ALA A 162 -21.14 -19.59 -1.47
C ALA A 162 -22.52 -19.76 -0.77
N SER A 163 -23.21 -18.67 -0.38
CA SER A 163 -24.51 -18.78 0.31
C SER A 163 -25.72 -18.22 -0.46
N CYS A 164 -25.59 -17.90 -1.75
CA CYS A 164 -26.74 -17.61 -2.61
C CYS A 164 -27.14 -18.83 -3.44
N SER A 165 -27.67 -19.85 -2.78
CA SER A 165 -28.53 -20.84 -3.42
C SER A 165 -29.65 -21.24 -2.47
N SER A 166 -30.63 -20.35 -2.34
CA SER A 166 -31.94 -20.70 -1.81
C SER A 166 -33.02 -20.34 -2.83
N ASN A 167 -33.42 -21.40 -3.54
CA ASN A 167 -34.77 -21.70 -4.01
C ASN A 167 -35.53 -20.60 -4.78
N VAL A 168 -35.36 -20.60 -6.10
CA VAL A 168 -36.44 -20.18 -7.00
C VAL A 168 -37.52 -21.26 -6.95
N GLN A 169 -38.50 -21.09 -6.07
CA GLN A 169 -39.76 -21.84 -6.14
C GLN A 169 -40.51 -21.37 -7.39
N ARG A 170 -40.33 -22.06 -8.53
CA ARG A 170 -41.19 -21.86 -9.69
C ARG A 170 -42.57 -22.41 -9.35
N GLN A 171 -43.56 -21.52 -9.36
CA GLN A 171 -44.97 -21.88 -9.42
C GLN A 171 -45.22 -22.73 -10.68
N VAL A 172 -45.94 -23.81 -10.43
CA VAL A 172 -46.61 -24.69 -11.39
C VAL A 172 -47.63 -23.90 -12.19
N ASP A 173 -47.65 -24.12 -13.51
CA ASP A 173 -48.88 -24.09 -14.28
C ASP A 173 -48.87 -25.20 -15.34
N ALA A 174 -50.04 -25.79 -15.52
CA ALA A 174 -50.29 -27.13 -15.99
C ALA A 174 -50.65 -27.21 -17.50
N GLY A 175 -50.46 -28.42 -18.04
CA GLY A 175 -51.04 -28.90 -19.30
C GLY A 175 -49.95 -29.44 -20.22
N GLY A 176 -49.94 -30.68 -20.70
CA GLY A 176 -50.84 -31.82 -20.63
C GLY A 176 -50.41 -32.78 -21.75
N LEU A 177 -50.68 -34.08 -21.54
CA LEU A 177 -50.49 -35.23 -22.46
C LEU A 177 -49.03 -35.72 -22.64
N ASP A 178 -48.71 -36.99 -22.86
CA ASP A 178 -49.22 -38.34 -22.57
C ASP A 178 -48.28 -39.28 -23.34
N CYS A 179 -47.63 -40.27 -22.71
CA CYS A 179 -47.68 -41.68 -23.12
C CYS A 179 -46.55 -42.52 -22.49
N GLY A 180 -46.92 -43.74 -22.08
CA GLY A 180 -46.15 -44.95 -22.40
C GLY A 180 -45.11 -45.44 -21.40
N GLN A 181 -45.42 -46.56 -20.75
CA GLN A 181 -44.56 -47.36 -19.87
C GLN A 181 -43.35 -47.96 -20.58
N SER A 182 -42.23 -48.12 -19.85
CA SER A 182 -41.57 -49.43 -19.65
C SER A 182 -40.43 -49.33 -18.63
N ASP A 183 -40.51 -50.17 -17.59
CA ASP A 183 -39.45 -50.50 -16.64
C ASP A 183 -38.14 -50.88 -17.33
N ILE A 184 -36.98 -50.37 -16.89
CA ILE A 184 -35.75 -51.18 -16.65
C ILE A 184 -34.93 -50.51 -15.54
N THR A 185 -34.58 -51.33 -14.55
CA THR A 185 -33.62 -51.12 -13.47
C THR A 185 -32.22 -50.70 -13.96
N GLY A 186 -31.61 -49.72 -13.31
CA GLY A 186 -30.23 -49.31 -13.61
C GLY A 186 -29.70 -48.25 -12.67
N ALA A 187 -29.25 -48.67 -11.49
CA ALA A 187 -28.41 -47.85 -10.63
C ALA A 187 -27.00 -47.73 -11.24
N CYS A 188 -26.53 -46.51 -11.48
CA CYS A 188 -25.12 -46.17 -11.26
C CYS A 188 -24.97 -44.65 -11.14
N GLY A 189 -24.42 -44.22 -10.00
CA GLY A 189 -24.32 -42.84 -9.58
C GLY A 189 -23.29 -42.03 -10.35
N VAL A 190 -23.64 -40.79 -10.64
CA VAL A 190 -22.70 -39.70 -10.89
C VAL A 190 -23.14 -38.52 -10.04
N LYS A 191 -22.82 -38.56 -8.74
CA LYS A 191 -22.80 -37.38 -7.87
C LYS A 191 -21.65 -37.55 -6.89
N HIS A 192 -20.87 -36.49 -6.72
CA HIS A 192 -19.71 -36.31 -5.83
C HIS A 192 -18.34 -36.52 -6.49
N GLN A 193 -17.89 -35.49 -7.21
CA GLN A 193 -16.44 -35.21 -7.31
C GLN A 193 -16.11 -33.71 -7.44
N ILE A 194 -17.10 -32.84 -7.66
CA ILE A 194 -16.88 -31.39 -7.82
C ILE A 194 -16.82 -30.65 -6.47
N ASN A 195 -17.51 -31.12 -5.42
CA ASN A 195 -17.56 -30.43 -4.12
C ASN A 195 -16.28 -30.53 -3.27
N GLY A 196 -15.51 -31.64 -3.38
CA GLY A 196 -14.30 -31.82 -2.55
C GLY A 196 -13.17 -30.87 -2.95
N ARG A 197 -12.90 -30.73 -4.26
CA ARG A 197 -11.80 -29.92 -4.78
C ARG A 197 -11.93 -28.42 -4.47
N ALA A 198 -13.16 -27.89 -4.47
CA ALA A 198 -13.42 -26.49 -4.14
C ALA A 198 -13.36 -26.21 -2.63
N GLN A 199 -13.71 -27.19 -1.79
CA GLN A 199 -13.59 -27.07 -0.33
C GLN A 199 -12.13 -27.17 0.14
N ASP A 200 -11.33 -28.04 -0.49
CA ASP A 200 -9.90 -28.17 -0.20
C ASP A 200 -9.14 -26.89 -0.60
N GLN A 201 -9.35 -26.37 -1.81
CA GLN A 201 -8.70 -25.13 -2.30
C GLN A 201 -9.02 -23.91 -1.42
N HIS A 202 -10.29 -23.73 -1.04
CA HIS A 202 -10.69 -22.61 -0.19
C HIS A 202 -10.11 -22.72 1.23
N THR A 203 -9.88 -23.94 1.73
CA THR A 203 -9.25 -24.16 3.03
C THR A 203 -7.75 -23.83 2.97
N GLU A 204 -7.06 -24.25 1.91
CA GLU A 204 -5.65 -23.92 1.65
C GLU A 204 -5.43 -22.41 1.49
N GLU A 205 -6.30 -21.71 0.74
CA GLU A 205 -6.22 -20.25 0.58
C GLU A 205 -6.39 -19.50 1.90
N ARG A 206 -7.32 -19.96 2.75
CA ARG A 206 -7.53 -19.36 4.09
C ARG A 206 -6.38 -19.65 5.03
N GLU A 207 -5.83 -20.87 5.02
CA GLU A 207 -4.65 -21.22 5.80
C GLU A 207 -3.44 -20.39 5.37
N GLY A 208 -3.25 -20.20 4.05
CA GLY A 208 -2.23 -19.33 3.50
C GLY A 208 -2.39 -17.88 3.92
N ALA A 209 -3.60 -17.31 3.82
CA ALA A 209 -3.88 -15.95 4.28
C ALA A 209 -3.67 -15.79 5.80
N TRP A 210 -4.03 -16.80 6.59
CA TRP A 210 -3.79 -16.82 8.04
C TRP A 210 -2.29 -16.79 8.36
N LEU A 211 -1.50 -17.64 7.72
CA LEU A 211 -0.06 -17.68 7.94
C LEU A 211 0.58 -16.35 7.54
N LYS A 212 0.19 -15.80 6.38
CA LYS A 212 0.68 -14.49 5.90
C LYS A 212 0.33 -13.35 6.86
N ALA A 213 -0.87 -13.35 7.45
CA ALA A 213 -1.24 -12.38 8.48
C ALA A 213 -0.31 -12.47 9.71
N CYS A 214 -0.10 -13.69 10.23
CA CYS A 214 0.79 -13.94 11.36
C CYS A 214 2.22 -13.48 11.07
N VAL A 215 2.77 -13.84 9.91
CA VAL A 215 4.10 -13.41 9.44
C VAL A 215 4.22 -11.89 9.43
N CYS A 216 3.25 -11.20 8.83
CA CYS A 216 3.28 -9.74 8.72
C CYS A 216 3.18 -9.04 10.09
N PHE A 217 2.34 -9.52 11.02
CA PHE A 217 2.26 -8.95 12.36
C PHE A 217 3.53 -9.19 13.18
N VAL A 218 4.11 -10.40 13.13
CA VAL A 218 5.39 -10.69 13.79
C VAL A 218 6.49 -9.79 13.23
N ARG A 219 6.58 -9.68 11.90
CA ARG A 219 7.56 -8.81 11.24
C ARG A 219 7.41 -7.34 11.64
N THR A 220 6.18 -6.84 11.73
CA THR A 220 5.87 -5.50 12.23
C THR A 220 6.43 -5.28 13.64
N ARG A 221 6.17 -6.21 14.57
CA ARG A 221 6.65 -6.14 15.96
C ARG A 221 8.16 -6.13 16.04
N LEU A 222 8.82 -7.01 15.28
CA LEU A 222 10.28 -7.12 15.27
C LEU A 222 10.94 -5.83 14.78
N ILE A 223 10.45 -5.26 13.68
CA ILE A 223 10.96 -3.99 13.15
C ILE A 223 10.75 -2.86 14.16
N LEU A 224 9.53 -2.70 14.71
CA LEU A 224 9.24 -1.65 15.70
C LEU A 224 10.10 -1.80 16.96
N THR A 225 10.37 -3.02 17.39
CA THR A 225 11.27 -3.30 18.52
C THR A 225 12.69 -2.84 18.23
N MET A 226 13.22 -3.11 17.04
CA MET A 226 14.55 -2.65 16.63
C MET A 226 14.65 -1.12 16.51
N LEU A 227 13.60 -0.48 15.98
CA LEU A 227 13.57 0.97 15.80
C LEU A 227 13.39 1.75 17.11
N ARG A 228 12.94 1.09 18.20
CA ARG A 228 12.61 1.74 19.48
C ARG A 228 13.73 2.61 20.05
N LEU A 229 15.01 2.21 19.86
CA LEU A 229 16.18 2.95 20.35
C LEU A 229 16.43 4.28 19.61
N GLN A 230 15.82 4.48 18.43
CA GLN A 230 16.07 5.61 17.54
C GLN A 230 14.90 6.60 17.44
N GLN A 231 13.82 6.40 18.22
CA GLN A 231 12.58 7.17 18.05
C GLN A 231 12.50 8.41 18.93
N ALA A 232 12.03 9.52 18.32
CA ALA A 232 11.54 10.68 19.05
C ALA A 232 10.21 10.37 19.76
N SER A 233 9.87 11.11 20.82
CA SER A 233 8.71 10.83 21.68
C SER A 233 7.36 10.74 20.94
N PHE A 234 7.14 11.52 19.87
CA PHE A 234 5.91 11.47 19.08
C PHE A 234 5.82 10.22 18.19
N VAL A 235 6.96 9.72 17.70
CA VAL A 235 7.02 8.49 16.89
C VAL A 235 6.84 7.26 17.79
N LEU A 236 7.27 7.37 19.05
CA LEU A 236 7.18 6.31 20.04
C LEU A 236 5.72 5.95 20.36
N GLU A 237 4.85 6.92 20.61
CA GLU A 237 3.43 6.66 20.91
C GLU A 237 2.73 5.89 19.76
N SER A 238 2.94 6.33 18.52
CA SER A 238 2.38 5.66 17.35
C SER A 238 2.92 4.23 17.20
N SER A 239 4.20 4.02 17.49
CA SER A 239 4.86 2.71 17.42
C SER A 239 4.38 1.77 18.52
N GLU A 240 4.21 2.26 19.74
CA GLU A 240 3.69 1.49 20.86
C GLU A 240 2.24 1.05 20.61
N LYS A 241 1.40 1.97 20.10
CA LYS A 241 0.03 1.63 19.67
C LYS A 241 0.03 0.54 18.60
N ALA A 242 0.89 0.65 17.59
CA ALA A 242 0.99 -0.34 16.53
C ALA A 242 1.46 -1.71 17.03
N MET A 243 2.37 -1.76 18.01
CA MET A 243 2.77 -3.01 18.66
C MET A 243 1.60 -3.65 19.43
N LEU A 244 0.85 -2.87 20.19
CA LEU A 244 -0.33 -3.36 20.91
C LEU A 244 -1.38 -3.94 19.95
N GLU A 245 -1.69 -3.22 18.88
CA GLU A 245 -2.65 -3.70 17.86
C GLU A 245 -2.18 -5.01 17.19
N ALA A 246 -0.87 -5.16 16.97
CA ALA A 246 -0.30 -6.39 16.45
C ALA A 246 -0.36 -7.55 17.46
N ASP A 247 -0.08 -7.29 18.74
CA ASP A 247 -0.19 -8.29 19.82
C ASP A 247 -1.64 -8.78 19.96
N GLU A 248 -2.62 -7.87 19.99
CA GLU A 248 -4.03 -8.22 20.04
C GLU A 248 -4.47 -9.01 18.80
N ALA A 249 -3.97 -8.66 17.61
CA ALA A 249 -4.29 -9.40 16.40
C ALA A 249 -3.72 -10.82 16.42
N LEU A 250 -2.48 -11.01 16.89
CA LEU A 250 -1.89 -12.33 17.07
C LEU A 250 -2.62 -13.16 18.12
N GLN A 251 -3.09 -12.55 19.21
CA GLN A 251 -3.94 -13.23 20.19
C GLN A 251 -5.25 -13.72 19.57
N ARG A 252 -5.88 -12.92 18.68
CA ARG A 252 -7.10 -13.33 17.97
C ARG A 252 -6.85 -14.41 16.91
N LEU A 253 -5.66 -14.45 16.32
CA LEU A 253 -5.28 -15.44 15.30
C LEU A 253 -4.86 -16.78 15.91
N GLU A 254 -4.54 -16.81 17.21
CA GLU A 254 -4.18 -18.00 18.00
C GLU A 254 -3.15 -18.94 17.33
N PRO A 255 -2.01 -18.44 16.82
CA PRO A 255 -0.95 -19.32 16.33
C PRO A 255 -0.39 -20.19 17.45
N GLN A 256 -0.08 -21.44 17.14
CA GLN A 256 0.64 -22.30 18.07
C GLN A 256 1.97 -21.65 18.46
N GLU A 257 2.39 -21.83 19.71
CA GLU A 257 3.63 -21.26 20.23
C GLU A 257 4.85 -21.63 19.36
N LYS A 258 4.92 -22.88 18.88
CA LYS A 258 5.98 -23.34 17.97
C LYS A 258 5.97 -22.59 16.63
N THR A 259 4.78 -22.32 16.09
CA THR A 259 4.60 -21.55 14.85
C THR A 259 5.06 -20.11 15.06
N LEU A 260 4.66 -19.49 16.17
CA LEU A 260 5.07 -18.12 16.51
C LEU A 260 6.59 -18.00 16.68
N GLN A 261 7.22 -18.97 17.35
CA GLN A 261 8.67 -19.04 17.50
C GLN A 261 9.37 -19.19 16.15
N LEU A 262 8.92 -20.08 15.28
CA LEU A 262 9.49 -20.28 13.95
C LEU A 262 9.39 -19.02 13.09
N ILE A 263 8.21 -18.39 13.06
CA ILE A 263 8.01 -17.13 12.32
C ILE A 263 8.93 -16.05 12.86
N THR A 264 9.05 -15.93 14.19
CA THR A 264 9.92 -14.93 14.84
C THR A 264 11.38 -15.16 14.47
N GLU A 265 11.84 -16.41 14.44
CA GLU A 265 13.20 -16.75 14.05
C GLU A 265 13.45 -16.41 12.58
N VAL A 266 12.58 -16.84 11.67
CA VAL A 266 12.75 -16.63 10.22
C VAL A 266 12.68 -15.14 9.89
N MET A 267 11.64 -14.45 10.35
CA MET A 267 11.41 -13.03 10.09
C MET A 267 12.33 -12.11 10.89
N GLY A 268 13.21 -12.63 11.74
CA GLY A 268 14.21 -11.85 12.47
C GLY A 268 15.60 -11.89 11.85
N LYS A 269 15.88 -12.85 10.95
CA LYS A 269 17.25 -13.16 10.47
C LYS A 269 17.96 -12.00 9.78
N ASP A 270 17.22 -11.18 9.04
CA ASP A 270 17.75 -10.06 8.26
C ASP A 270 17.66 -8.70 8.98
N LEU A 271 17.14 -8.66 10.21
CA LEU A 271 17.01 -7.44 11.01
C LEU A 271 18.30 -7.12 11.76
N VAL A 272 19.29 -6.59 11.04
CA VAL A 272 20.56 -6.09 11.58
C VAL A 272 20.58 -4.57 11.49
N ALA A 273 20.82 -3.88 12.61
CA ALA A 273 20.65 -2.42 12.72
C ALA A 273 21.50 -1.62 11.72
N GLU A 274 22.72 -2.07 11.43
CA GLU A 274 23.61 -1.47 10.44
C GLU A 274 23.03 -1.61 9.02
N LYS A 275 22.63 -2.84 8.66
CA LYS A 275 22.04 -3.14 7.35
C LYS A 275 20.73 -2.39 7.12
N MET A 276 19.88 -2.32 8.16
CA MET A 276 18.64 -1.54 8.11
C MET A 276 18.88 -0.06 7.87
N ARG A 277 20.03 0.51 8.28
CA ARG A 277 20.34 1.92 8.04
C ARG A 277 20.82 2.16 6.60
N GLU A 278 21.58 1.22 6.05
CA GLU A 278 22.12 1.28 4.69
C GLU A 278 21.02 1.09 3.63
N ASP A 279 20.15 0.09 3.83
CA ASP A 279 19.06 -0.25 2.90
C ASP A 279 17.85 0.72 2.99
N ASN A 280 17.82 1.62 3.98
CA ASN A 280 16.80 2.68 4.11
C ASN A 280 17.16 3.96 3.34
N GLN A 281 18.14 3.93 2.44
CA GLN A 281 18.51 5.08 1.63
C GLN A 281 17.50 5.27 0.48
N ASP A 282 16.65 6.29 0.61
CA ASP A 282 15.70 6.67 -0.43
C ASP A 282 16.40 7.22 -1.68
N GLY A 283 15.85 6.93 -2.86
CA GLY A 283 16.25 7.57 -4.12
C GLY A 283 17.22 6.75 -4.97
N GLU A 284 17.42 5.48 -4.67
CA GLU A 284 18.15 4.56 -5.54
C GLU A 284 17.53 4.50 -6.96
N SER A 285 18.41 4.28 -7.95
CA SER A 285 17.98 4.11 -9.33
C SER A 285 17.11 2.86 -9.49
N LEU A 286 16.11 2.94 -10.37
CA LEU A 286 15.31 1.76 -10.71
C LEU A 286 16.08 0.73 -11.57
N VAL A 287 17.24 1.11 -12.10
CA VAL A 287 18.06 0.24 -12.95
C VAL A 287 18.67 -0.87 -12.11
N GLY A 288 18.26 -2.12 -12.37
CA GLY A 288 18.79 -3.29 -11.67
C GLY A 288 18.00 -3.71 -10.42
N LEU A 289 16.95 -2.96 -10.03
CA LEU A 289 16.02 -3.39 -8.99
C LEU A 289 15.28 -4.64 -9.46
N ARG A 290 15.58 -5.77 -8.81
CA ARG A 290 14.68 -6.92 -8.81
C ARG A 290 13.75 -6.76 -7.63
N ILE A 291 12.49 -6.46 -7.91
CA ILE A 291 11.41 -6.65 -6.94
C ILE A 291 11.38 -8.16 -6.71
N SER A 292 12.02 -8.62 -5.63
CA SER A 292 11.92 -10.01 -5.18
C SER A 292 10.45 -10.35 -4.97
N ASP A 293 10.04 -11.57 -5.30
CA ASP A 293 8.69 -12.00 -4.99
C ASP A 293 8.46 -11.89 -3.48
N PHE A 294 7.28 -11.41 -3.07
CA PHE A 294 6.95 -11.34 -1.66
C PHE A 294 7.02 -12.72 -0.99
N GLU A 295 6.73 -13.78 -1.74
CA GLU A 295 6.82 -15.16 -1.27
C GLU A 295 8.26 -15.64 -1.03
N GLU A 296 9.28 -14.90 -1.48
CA GLU A 296 10.69 -15.21 -1.23
C GLU A 296 11.23 -14.56 0.07
N LYS A 297 10.43 -13.76 0.78
CA LYS A 297 10.81 -13.02 2.00
C LYS A 297 10.21 -13.64 3.26
#